data_AF-A0AA50E608-F1
#
_entry.id   AF-A0AA50E608-F1
#
_cell.length_a   1.000
_cell.length_b   1.000
_cell.length_c   1.000
_cell.angle_alpha   90.00
_cell.angle_beta   90.00
_cell.angle_gamma   90.00
#
_symmetry.space_group_name_H-M   'P 1'
#
loop_
_entity.id
_entity.type
_entity.pdbx_description
1 polymer ?
#
loop_
_entity_poly.entity_id
_entity_poly.type
_entity_poly.pdbx_seq_one_letter_code
_entity_poly.pdbx_strand_id
1 'polypeptide(L)'
;MLLLVGQAWAQDETQARFDGILAAFSAQAQGWQGVLTASAEWLFFTLAIISFLWANMNLALRGGDGASFIQVNTQEILRIGIMWVLLRNAYDWSTAMVMGFRQAGERAVIASGGAGAESTLDPAGVFQNGMIVAGSLFAQMTVWGGSFFLAQSCSLCWCVLSWSSSALRSSRRS
;
A
#
# COMPACT_ATOMS: atom_id res chain seq x y z
N MET A 1 2.88 17.43 -29.75
CA MET A 1 1.53 16.89 -29.41
C MET A 1 1.34 15.42 -29.80
N LEU A 2 1.94 14.92 -30.90
CA LEU A 2 1.84 13.50 -31.31
C LEU A 2 2.56 12.49 -30.39
N LEU A 3 3.57 12.93 -29.63
CA LEU A 3 4.27 12.12 -28.62
C LEU A 3 3.55 12.07 -27.26
N LEU A 4 2.35 12.63 -27.12
CA LEU A 4 1.51 12.40 -25.92
C LEU A 4 0.40 11.40 -26.23
N VAL A 5 -0.10 11.37 -27.47
CA VAL A 5 -1.15 10.44 -27.91
C VAL A 5 -0.64 8.99 -27.91
N GLY A 6 0.58 8.71 -28.41
CA GLY A 6 1.11 7.34 -28.45
C GLY A 6 1.36 6.69 -27.07
N GLN A 7 1.54 7.50 -26.01
CA GLN A 7 1.74 7.01 -24.64
C GLN A 7 0.39 6.67 -23.98
N ALA A 8 -0.69 7.37 -24.37
CA ALA A 8 -2.02 7.14 -23.82
C ALA A 8 -2.54 5.73 -24.17
N TRP A 9 -2.34 5.25 -25.40
CA TRP A 9 -2.73 3.88 -25.81
C TRP A 9 -1.88 2.80 -25.13
N ALA A 10 -0.58 3.07 -24.91
CA ALA A 10 0.31 2.13 -24.22
C ALA A 10 0.01 2.06 -22.70
N GLN A 11 -0.40 3.17 -22.08
CA GLN A 11 -0.85 3.19 -20.68
C GLN A 11 -2.19 2.48 -20.50
N ASP A 12 -3.15 2.67 -21.41
CA ASP A 12 -4.46 2.01 -21.35
C ASP A 12 -4.35 0.49 -21.53
N GLU A 13 -3.51 0.01 -22.46
CA GLU A 13 -3.27 -1.42 -22.64
C GLU A 13 -2.58 -2.05 -21.42
N THR A 14 -1.63 -1.33 -20.81
CA THR A 14 -0.93 -1.81 -19.61
C THR A 14 -1.89 -1.88 -18.42
N GLN A 15 -2.75 -0.87 -18.23
CA GLN A 15 -3.76 -0.82 -17.19
C GLN A 15 -4.83 -1.91 -17.39
N ALA A 16 -5.34 -2.07 -18.62
CA ALA A 16 -6.28 -3.14 -18.96
C ALA A 16 -5.72 -4.54 -18.73
N ARG A 17 -4.41 -4.75 -18.93
CA ARG A 17 -3.73 -6.02 -18.60
C ARG A 17 -3.67 -6.26 -17.09
N PHE A 18 -3.37 -5.23 -16.30
CA PHE A 18 -3.37 -5.35 -14.84
C PHE A 18 -4.78 -5.60 -14.29
N ASP A 19 -5.78 -4.88 -14.78
CA ASP A 19 -7.18 -5.07 -14.41
C ASP A 19 -7.67 -6.46 -14.81
N GLY A 20 -7.26 -6.97 -15.97
CA GLY A 20 -7.56 -8.33 -16.41
C GLY A 20 -6.95 -9.41 -15.50
N ILE A 21 -5.71 -9.23 -15.04
CA ILE A 21 -5.07 -10.16 -14.09
C ILE A 21 -5.76 -10.08 -12.73
N LEU A 22 -6.11 -8.86 -12.26
CA LEU A 22 -6.82 -8.66 -11.00
C LEU A 22 -8.23 -9.26 -11.03
N ALA A 23 -8.93 -9.12 -12.15
CA ALA A 23 -10.24 -9.71 -12.38
C ALA A 23 -10.17 -11.25 -12.40
N ALA A 24 -9.18 -11.82 -13.10
CA ALA A 24 -8.97 -13.27 -13.12
C ALA A 24 -8.60 -13.82 -11.73
N PHE A 25 -7.73 -13.14 -11.00
CA PHE A 25 -7.34 -13.53 -9.66
C PHE A 25 -8.51 -13.42 -8.67
N SER A 26 -9.26 -12.32 -8.69
CA SER A 26 -10.42 -12.12 -7.81
C SER A 26 -11.53 -13.13 -8.08
N ALA A 27 -11.78 -13.47 -9.35
CA ALA A 27 -12.73 -14.51 -9.72
C ALA A 27 -12.32 -15.89 -9.18
N GLN A 28 -11.03 -16.25 -9.26
CA GLN A 28 -10.53 -17.51 -8.73
C GLN A 28 -10.52 -17.53 -7.19
N ALA A 29 -10.20 -16.38 -6.56
CA ALA A 29 -10.14 -16.22 -5.11
C ALA A 29 -11.50 -16.41 -4.44
N GLN A 30 -12.61 -16.04 -5.10
CA GLN A 30 -13.97 -16.31 -4.61
C GLN A 30 -14.23 -17.82 -4.46
N GLY A 31 -13.66 -18.64 -5.35
CA GLY A 31 -13.80 -20.10 -5.27
C GLY A 31 -13.08 -20.73 -4.08
N TRP A 32 -11.96 -20.16 -3.62
CA TRP A 32 -11.19 -20.70 -2.50
C TRP A 32 -11.75 -20.32 -1.14
N GLN A 33 -12.55 -19.25 -1.05
CA GLN A 33 -13.10 -18.78 0.22
C GLN A 33 -13.86 -19.89 0.95
N GLY A 34 -14.83 -20.54 0.29
CA GLY A 34 -15.64 -21.59 0.93
C GLY A 34 -14.81 -22.78 1.43
N VAL A 35 -13.81 -23.22 0.63
CA VAL A 35 -12.94 -24.34 0.98
C VAL A 35 -12.04 -24.01 2.18
N LEU A 36 -11.51 -22.78 2.20
CA LEU A 36 -10.68 -22.29 3.30
C LEU A 36 -11.48 -22.12 4.58
N THR A 37 -12.69 -21.57 4.52
CA THR A 37 -13.55 -21.40 5.71
C THR A 37 -13.94 -22.75 6.30
N ALA A 38 -14.35 -23.73 5.48
CA ALA A 38 -14.71 -25.06 5.96
C ALA A 38 -13.53 -25.79 6.62
N SER A 39 -12.35 -25.71 6.01
CA SER A 39 -11.13 -26.32 6.57
C SER A 39 -10.71 -25.63 7.88
N ALA A 40 -10.81 -24.30 7.92
CA ALA A 40 -10.49 -23.51 9.10
C ALA A 40 -11.46 -23.76 10.26
N GLU A 41 -12.76 -23.93 9.98
CA GLU A 41 -13.75 -24.30 11.01
C GLU A 41 -13.42 -25.64 11.68
N TRP A 42 -13.01 -26.64 10.89
CA TRP A 42 -12.66 -27.95 11.43
C TRP A 42 -11.43 -27.90 12.35
N LEU A 43 -10.38 -27.19 11.91
CA LEU A 43 -9.20 -26.94 12.74
C LEU A 43 -9.55 -26.14 13.99
N PHE A 44 -10.38 -25.10 13.82
CA PHE A 44 -10.82 -24.24 14.92
C PHE A 44 -11.51 -25.05 16.03
N PHE A 45 -12.47 -25.90 15.68
CA PHE A 45 -13.15 -26.72 16.68
C PHE A 45 -12.24 -27.74 17.34
N THR A 46 -11.29 -28.32 16.60
CA THR A 46 -10.28 -29.22 17.18
C THR A 46 -9.44 -28.51 18.24
N LEU A 47 -8.95 -27.30 17.92
CA LEU A 47 -8.19 -26.49 18.86
C LEU A 47 -9.05 -26.00 20.03
N ALA A 48 -10.30 -25.62 19.77
CA ALA A 48 -11.25 -25.16 20.80
C ALA A 48 -11.52 -26.26 21.83
N ILE A 49 -11.70 -27.51 21.38
CA ILE A 49 -11.87 -28.67 22.26
C ILE A 49 -10.61 -28.89 23.10
N ILE A 50 -9.42 -28.86 22.49
CA ILE A 50 -8.15 -29.02 23.21
C ILE A 50 -7.99 -27.92 24.28
N SER A 51 -8.29 -26.67 23.94
CA SER A 51 -8.21 -25.53 24.88
C SER A 51 -9.19 -25.68 26.03
N PHE A 52 -10.41 -26.11 25.74
CA PHE A 52 -11.43 -26.39 26.74
C PHE A 52 -11.00 -27.52 27.69
N LEU A 53 -10.46 -28.62 27.17
CA LEU A 53 -9.91 -29.70 28.00
C LEU A 53 -8.75 -29.22 28.85
N TRP A 54 -7.85 -28.39 28.29
CA TRP A 54 -6.73 -27.83 29.03
C TRP A 54 -7.16 -26.95 30.21
N ALA A 55 -8.14 -26.07 29.99
CA ALA A 55 -8.70 -25.22 31.03
C ALA A 55 -9.32 -26.07 32.17
N ASN A 56 -10.07 -27.10 31.82
CA ASN A 56 -10.67 -28.03 32.77
C ASN A 56 -9.63 -28.93 33.47
N MET A 57 -8.57 -29.33 32.78
CA MET A 57 -7.45 -30.10 33.33
C MET A 57 -6.69 -29.31 34.40
N ASN A 58 -6.42 -28.02 34.18
CA ASN A 58 -5.78 -27.17 35.19
C ASN A 58 -6.66 -26.98 36.44
N LEU A 59 -7.98 -26.95 36.26
CA LEU A 59 -8.92 -26.85 37.37
C LEU A 59 -9.01 -28.15 38.18
N ALA A 60 -8.99 -29.30 37.49
CA ALA A 60 -8.97 -30.62 38.11
C ALA A 60 -7.75 -30.82 39.02
N LEU A 61 -6.57 -30.36 38.60
CA LEU A 61 -5.33 -30.47 39.39
C LEU A 61 -5.31 -29.56 40.63
N ARG A 62 -6.07 -28.45 40.60
CA ARG A 62 -6.12 -27.47 41.69
C ARG A 62 -7.26 -27.73 42.69
N GLY A 63 -8.11 -28.73 42.43
CA GLY A 63 -9.26 -29.04 43.29
C GLY A 63 -10.33 -27.94 43.28
N GLY A 64 -10.60 -27.32 42.12
CA GLY A 64 -11.52 -26.19 42.04
C GLY A 64 -13.00 -26.55 42.22
N ASP A 65 -13.72 -25.72 42.98
CA ASP A 65 -15.16 -25.82 43.20
C ASP A 65 -16.00 -25.59 41.93
N GLY A 66 -17.28 -26.00 41.96
CA GLY A 66 -18.22 -25.82 40.83
C GLY A 66 -18.42 -24.37 40.38
N ALA A 67 -18.29 -23.38 41.28
CA ALA A 67 -18.32 -21.97 40.90
C ALA A 67 -17.09 -21.55 40.08
N SER A 68 -15.92 -22.09 40.41
CA SER A 68 -14.68 -21.88 39.66
C SER A 68 -14.76 -22.52 38.28
N PHE A 69 -15.43 -23.68 38.17
CA PHE A 69 -15.73 -24.31 36.89
C PHE A 69 -16.55 -23.39 35.98
N ILE A 70 -17.66 -22.82 36.46
CA ILE A 70 -18.50 -21.94 35.63
C ILE A 70 -17.73 -20.69 35.19
N GLN A 71 -16.92 -20.09 36.06
CA GLN A 71 -16.13 -18.91 35.72
C GLN A 71 -15.11 -19.20 34.61
N VAL A 72 -14.34 -20.28 34.77
CA VAL A 72 -13.31 -20.69 33.79
C VAL A 72 -13.95 -21.07 32.46
N ASN A 73 -15.00 -21.89 32.48
CA ASN A 73 -15.68 -22.33 31.27
C ASN A 73 -16.39 -21.18 30.54
N THR A 74 -17.00 -20.24 31.27
CA THR A 74 -17.63 -19.06 30.64
C THR A 74 -16.60 -18.19 29.93
N GLN A 75 -15.47 -17.91 30.57
CA GLN A 75 -14.41 -17.11 29.96
C GLN A 75 -13.83 -17.80 28.72
N GLU A 76 -13.67 -19.13 28.77
CA GLU A 76 -13.17 -19.90 27.64
C GLU A 76 -14.17 -19.94 26.48
N ILE A 77 -15.46 -20.16 26.77
CA ILE A 77 -16.52 -20.14 25.76
C ILE A 77 -16.65 -18.74 25.13
N LEU A 78 -16.49 -17.66 25.89
CA LEU A 78 -16.51 -16.30 25.34
C LEU A 78 -15.34 -16.05 24.38
N ARG A 79 -14.12 -16.50 24.72
CA ARG A 79 -12.96 -16.42 23.83
C ARG A 79 -13.19 -17.17 22.52
N ILE A 80 -13.67 -18.42 22.62
CA ILE A 80 -13.98 -19.27 21.46
C ILE A 80 -15.12 -18.65 20.65
N GLY A 81 -16.19 -18.17 21.29
CA GLY A 81 -17.36 -17.60 20.63
C GLY A 81 -17.02 -16.36 19.79
N ILE A 82 -16.22 -15.45 20.33
CA ILE A 82 -15.75 -14.27 19.58
C ILE A 82 -14.91 -14.69 18.38
N MET A 83 -13.99 -15.64 18.55
CA MET A 83 -13.16 -16.15 17.44
C MET A 83 -13.99 -16.86 16.38
N TRP A 84 -15.03 -17.59 16.76
CA TRP A 84 -15.92 -18.28 15.82
C TRP A 84 -16.74 -17.29 14.98
N VAL A 85 -17.30 -16.26 15.62
CA VAL A 85 -18.01 -15.19 14.90
C VAL A 85 -17.06 -14.45 13.96
N LEU A 86 -15.82 -14.16 14.41
CA LEU A 86 -14.78 -13.56 13.58
C LEU A 86 -14.43 -14.44 12.38
N LEU A 87 -14.29 -15.76 12.56
CA LEU A 87 -13.95 -16.68 11.47
C LEU A 87 -15.02 -16.68 10.38
N ARG A 88 -16.30 -16.73 10.76
CA ARG A 88 -17.42 -16.80 9.83
C ARG A 88 -17.67 -15.49 9.08
N ASN A 89 -17.37 -14.35 9.71
CA ASN A 89 -17.60 -13.02 9.13
C ASN A 89 -16.29 -12.33 8.70
N ALA A 90 -15.15 -13.04 8.70
CA ALA A 90 -13.84 -12.45 8.42
C ALA A 90 -13.78 -11.73 7.06
N TYR A 91 -14.41 -12.31 6.03
CA TYR A 91 -14.42 -11.73 4.69
C TYR A 91 -15.20 -10.41 4.64
N ASP A 92 -16.44 -10.39 5.13
CA ASP A 92 -17.28 -9.19 5.12
C ASP A 92 -16.72 -8.10 6.04
N TRP A 93 -16.15 -8.47 7.18
CA TRP A 93 -15.56 -7.49 8.09
C TRP A 93 -14.24 -6.93 7.56
N SER A 94 -13.40 -7.76 6.93
CA SER A 94 -12.15 -7.26 6.31
C SER A 94 -12.43 -6.33 5.13
N THR A 95 -13.41 -6.66 4.28
CA THR A 95 -13.83 -5.78 3.17
C THR A 95 -14.43 -4.48 3.69
N ALA A 96 -15.31 -4.54 4.70
CA ALA A 96 -15.86 -3.34 5.34
C ALA A 96 -14.78 -2.46 5.98
N MET A 97 -13.76 -3.05 6.63
CA MET A 97 -12.62 -2.31 7.16
C MET A 97 -11.81 -1.62 6.06
N VAL A 98 -11.51 -2.31 4.96
CA VAL A 98 -10.81 -1.73 3.80
C VAL A 98 -11.61 -0.59 3.19
N MET A 99 -12.92 -0.77 3.01
CA MET A 99 -13.80 0.29 2.51
C MET A 99 -13.87 1.48 3.48
N GLY A 100 -13.89 1.22 4.79
CA GLY A 100 -13.84 2.27 5.81
C GLY A 100 -12.54 3.08 5.75
N PHE A 101 -11.39 2.43 5.58
CA PHE A 101 -10.11 3.14 5.38
C PHE A 101 -10.07 3.93 4.08
N ARG A 102 -10.65 3.39 2.98
CA ARG A 102 -10.76 4.11 1.70
C ARG A 102 -11.63 5.37 1.86
N GLN A 103 -12.80 5.25 2.49
CA GLN A 103 -13.67 6.39 2.79
C GLN A 103 -12.99 7.43 3.69
N ALA A 104 -12.23 6.98 4.70
CA ALA A 104 -11.48 7.88 5.57
C ALA A 104 -10.37 8.63 4.79
N GLY A 105 -9.67 7.93 3.89
CA GLY A 105 -8.67 8.51 3.00
C GLY A 105 -9.24 9.54 2.03
N GLU A 106 -10.39 9.25 1.42
CA GLU A 106 -11.11 10.18 0.53
C GLU A 106 -11.49 11.46 1.27
N ARG A 107 -12.03 11.34 2.51
CA ARG A 107 -12.34 12.50 3.35
C ARG A 107 -11.11 13.33 3.68
N ALA A 108 -9.95 12.70 3.90
CA ALA A 108 -8.69 13.40 4.16
C ALA A 108 -8.16 14.15 2.93
N VAL A 109 -8.28 13.59 1.73
CA VAL A 109 -7.88 14.26 0.46
C VAL A 109 -8.78 15.46 0.17
N ILE A 110 -10.09 15.34 0.42
CA ILE A 110 -11.03 16.47 0.28
C ILE A 110 -10.64 17.58 1.28
N ALA A 111 -10.33 17.22 2.52
CA ALA A 111 -9.93 18.19 3.55
C ALA A 111 -8.60 18.89 3.25
N SER A 112 -7.69 18.27 2.51
CA SER A 112 -6.40 18.87 2.12
C SER A 112 -6.48 19.75 0.87
N GLY A 113 -7.68 19.97 0.31
CA GLY A 113 -7.88 20.81 -0.89
C GLY A 113 -7.53 20.10 -2.20
N GLY A 114 -7.29 18.79 -2.18
CA GLY A 114 -7.06 17.96 -3.37
C GLY A 114 -8.34 17.65 -4.15
N ALA A 115 -9.12 18.67 -4.50
CA ALA A 115 -10.32 18.53 -5.31
C ALA A 115 -9.93 18.35 -6.79
N GLY A 116 -9.60 17.12 -7.19
CA GLY A 116 -9.24 16.80 -8.57
C GLY A 116 -8.63 15.42 -8.80
N ALA A 117 -8.20 14.72 -7.75
CA ALA A 117 -7.87 13.31 -7.85
C ALA A 117 -9.18 12.52 -7.74
N GLU A 118 -9.48 11.73 -8.76
CA GLU A 118 -10.69 10.90 -8.84
C GLU A 118 -10.91 10.18 -7.52
N SER A 119 -12.01 10.53 -6.84
CA SER A 119 -12.25 10.29 -5.42
C SER A 119 -12.58 8.83 -5.09
N THR A 120 -12.09 7.89 -5.89
CA THR A 120 -12.08 6.47 -5.60
C THR A 120 -10.63 6.06 -5.48
N LEU A 121 -10.15 5.91 -4.24
CA LEU A 121 -8.81 5.40 -3.97
C LEU A 121 -8.75 3.94 -4.40
N ASP A 122 -8.50 3.68 -5.68
CA ASP A 122 -8.25 2.34 -6.22
C ASP A 122 -6.76 2.00 -6.21
N PRO A 123 -6.35 0.79 -5.78
CA PRO A 123 -4.93 0.41 -5.76
C PRO A 123 -4.19 0.69 -7.07
N ALA A 124 -4.84 0.49 -8.23
CA ALA A 124 -4.26 0.84 -9.52
C ALA A 124 -4.08 2.37 -9.68
N GLY A 125 -5.10 3.16 -9.32
CA GLY A 125 -5.06 4.62 -9.36
C GLY A 125 -4.01 5.22 -8.42
N VAL A 126 -3.80 4.64 -7.23
CA VAL A 126 -2.75 5.06 -6.30
C VAL A 126 -1.36 4.80 -6.88
N PHE A 127 -1.14 3.63 -7.48
CA PHE A 127 0.14 3.29 -8.12
C PHE A 127 0.43 4.18 -9.33
N GLN A 128 -0.59 4.45 -10.16
CA GLN A 128 -0.45 5.32 -11.32
C GLN A 128 -0.17 6.78 -10.92
N ASN A 129 -0.85 7.30 -9.90
CA ASN A 129 -0.52 8.60 -9.31
C ASN A 129 0.93 8.64 -8.81
N GLY A 130 1.43 7.56 -8.21
CA GLY A 130 2.83 7.41 -7.82
C GLY A 130 3.80 7.49 -9.00
N MET A 131 3.49 6.82 -10.12
CA MET A 131 4.31 6.88 -11.34
C MET A 131 4.31 8.27 -11.98
N ILE A 132 3.17 8.99 -11.95
CA ILE A 132 3.08 10.37 -12.45
C ILE A 132 3.96 11.31 -11.62
N VAL A 133 3.90 11.19 -10.28
CA VAL A 133 4.76 11.97 -9.38
C VAL A 133 6.24 11.62 -9.60
N ALA A 134 6.58 10.34 -9.70
CA ALA A 134 7.95 9.92 -10.03
C ALA A 134 8.45 10.51 -11.36
N GLY A 135 7.62 10.48 -12.41
CA GLY A 135 7.94 11.08 -13.70
C GLY A 135 8.17 12.59 -13.60
N SER A 136 7.34 13.31 -12.83
CA SER A 136 7.52 14.74 -12.60
C SER A 136 8.81 15.09 -11.85
N LEU A 137 9.21 14.26 -10.88
CA LEU A 137 10.47 14.41 -10.16
C LEU A 137 11.67 14.14 -11.08
N PHE A 138 11.61 13.07 -11.89
CA PHE A 138 12.66 12.77 -12.87
C PHE A 138 12.79 13.88 -13.93
N ALA A 139 11.67 14.44 -14.41
CA ALA A 139 11.68 15.57 -15.32
C ALA A 139 12.35 16.81 -14.68
N GLN A 140 12.04 17.12 -13.42
CA GLN A 140 12.70 18.21 -12.69
C GLN A 140 14.20 17.95 -12.49
N MET A 141 14.62 16.71 -12.21
CA MET A 141 16.03 16.35 -12.12
C MET A 141 16.77 16.50 -13.44
N THR A 142 16.14 16.23 -14.59
CA THR A 142 16.78 16.43 -15.91
C THR A 142 16.88 17.90 -16.33
N VAL A 143 15.95 18.76 -15.90
CA VAL A 143 16.07 20.22 -16.10
C VAL A 143 17.26 20.75 -15.30
N TRP A 144 17.48 20.28 -14.07
CA TRP A 144 18.68 20.60 -13.31
C TRP A 144 19.94 19.90 -13.84
N GLY A 145 19.86 18.69 -14.39
CA GLY A 145 20.99 18.03 -15.05
C GLY A 145 21.44 18.71 -16.35
N GLY A 146 20.52 19.18 -17.18
CA GLY A 146 20.84 19.91 -18.41
C GLY A 146 21.29 21.35 -18.16
N SER A 147 20.57 22.08 -17.29
CA SER A 147 20.88 23.48 -17.01
C SER A 147 22.07 23.67 -16.08
N PHE A 148 22.33 22.77 -15.12
CA PHE A 148 23.51 22.85 -14.25
C PHE A 148 24.80 22.64 -15.05
N PHE A 149 24.84 21.65 -15.95
CA PHE A 149 26.01 21.40 -16.80
C PHE A 149 26.24 22.52 -17.82
N LEU A 150 25.18 23.07 -18.44
CA LEU A 150 25.31 24.19 -19.36
C LEU A 150 25.67 25.50 -18.65
N ALA A 151 25.07 25.81 -17.50
CA ALA A 151 25.38 27.01 -16.71
C ALA A 151 26.81 26.97 -16.16
N GLN A 152 27.28 25.82 -15.69
CA GLN A 152 28.66 25.67 -15.21
C GLN A 152 29.68 25.77 -16.36
N SER A 153 29.34 25.27 -17.56
CA SER A 153 30.19 25.45 -18.75
C SER A 153 30.31 26.91 -19.20
N CYS A 154 29.23 27.70 -19.13
CA CYS A 154 29.27 29.13 -19.43
C CYS A 154 30.08 29.93 -18.40
N SER A 155 29.99 29.59 -17.11
CA SER A 155 30.79 30.26 -16.07
C SER A 155 32.29 29.96 -16.21
N LEU A 156 32.67 28.73 -16.57
CA LEU A 156 34.07 28.38 -16.84
C LEU A 156 34.58 29.07 -18.11
N CYS A 157 33.75 29.22 -19.14
CA CYS A 157 34.11 29.93 -20.36
C CYS A 157 34.39 31.43 -20.10
N TRP A 158 33.60 32.07 -19.23
CA TRP A 158 33.83 33.46 -18.82
C TRP A 158 35.14 33.63 -18.03
N CYS A 159 35.45 32.70 -17.12
CA CYS A 159 36.72 32.72 -16.38
C CYS A 159 37.93 32.61 -17.31
N VAL A 160 37.90 31.71 -18.31
CA VAL A 160 39.01 31.52 -19.27
C VAL A 160 39.19 32.75 -20.18
N LEU A 161 38.11 33.35 -20.67
CA LEU A 161 38.17 34.57 -21.49
C LEU A 161 38.71 35.77 -20.70
N SER A 162 38.29 35.91 -19.44
CA SER A 162 38.80 36.98 -18.57
C SER A 162 40.31 36.86 -18.35
N TRP A 163 40.82 35.63 -18.13
CA TRP A 163 42.24 35.36 -17.91
C TRP A 163 43.10 35.65 -19.15
N SER A 164 42.61 35.27 -20.34
CA SER A 164 43.27 35.59 -21.61
C SER A 164 43.39 37.11 -21.83
N SER A 165 42.33 37.87 -21.51
CA SER A 165 42.32 39.32 -21.65
C SER A 165 43.28 40.03 -20.69
N SER A 166 43.54 39.46 -19.51
CA SER A 166 44.56 39.96 -18.57
C SER A 166 45.98 39.65 -19.03
N ALA A 167 46.23 38.45 -19.60
CA ALA A 167 47.55 38.05 -20.08
C ALA A 167 48.02 38.87 -21.30
N LEU A 168 47.11 39.24 -22.20
CA LEU A 168 47.42 40.11 -23.35
C LEU A 168 47.70 41.57 -22.96
N ARG A 169 47.23 42.00 -21.80
CA ARG A 169 47.40 43.39 -21.32
C ARG A 169 48.76 43.60 -20.66
N SER A 170 49.36 42.56 -20.10
CA SER A 170 50.71 42.62 -19.52
C SER A 170 51.82 42.62 -20.57
N SER A 171 51.65 41.93 -21.70
CA SER A 171 52.67 41.91 -22.77
C SER A 171 52.72 43.19 -23.62
N ARG A 172 51.73 44.08 -23.50
CA ARG A 172 51.68 45.37 -24.21
C ARG A 172 52.27 46.52 -23.40
N ARG A 173 52.72 46.25 -22.17
CA ARG A 173 53.30 47.24 -21.22
C ARG A 173 54.78 46.99 -20.92
N SER A 174 55.41 46.03 -21.59
CA SER A 174 56.86 45.81 -21.63
C SER A 174 57.38 46.13 -23.02
#